data_AF-A0A930WP17-F1
#
_entry.id   AF-A0A930WP17-F1
#
_cell.length_a   1.000
_cell.length_b   1.000
_cell.length_c   1.000
_cell.angle_alpha   90.00
_cell.angle_beta   90.00
_cell.angle_gamma   90.00
#
_symmetry.space_group_name_H-M   'P 1'
#
loop_
_entity.id
_entity.type
_entity.pdbx_description
1 polymer ?
#
loop_
_entity_poly.entity_id
_entity_poly.type
_entity_poly.pdbx_seq_one_letter_code
_entity_poly.pdbx_strand_id
1 'polypeptide(L)'
;QGNEVVLTRKSHGHVDDFERSFMNMAFGDQVSCPVNRLFENYEFSDDVYKHAKKADQDAIRSLGSKAQARFDTAVNQVARDVHRKVEDLHLPSYYRPLEAKEEAQARRSLFFGWAAWFIALGAEIFAIFGMGWFSVPCLIGILILWFMPVRFNGVFKACLRDGVVNLAGAEQRYYWDSFGRMLKEIAHLNDAELQSLVLWNRLLVYAALYGVADQVTKVMKLRNIHLENQALNAFVYTPFYHDVTHSSHAMSTYGSTASTASHFTVSSGSGGGFSGGGGGGGFGAF
;
A
#
# COMPACT_ATOMS: atom_id res chain seq x y z
N GLN A 1 20.30 27.53 10.89
CA GLN A 1 20.42 26.37 11.79
C GLN A 1 18.99 25.95 12.10
N GLY A 2 18.47 24.95 11.38
CA GLY A 2 17.08 24.53 11.51
C GLY A 2 16.88 23.82 12.85
N ASN A 3 15.86 24.21 13.60
CA ASN A 3 15.45 23.46 14.79
C ASN A 3 15.07 22.04 14.35
N GLU A 4 15.96 21.09 14.59
CA GLU A 4 15.70 19.67 14.33
C GLU A 4 14.61 19.21 15.30
N VAL A 5 13.45 18.82 14.74
CA VAL A 5 12.33 18.36 15.57
C VAL A 5 12.67 16.98 16.10
N VAL A 6 12.76 16.86 17.42
CA VAL A 6 13.05 15.60 18.11
C VAL A 6 11.75 15.05 18.70
N LEU A 7 11.45 13.79 18.39
CA LEU A 7 10.37 13.06 19.01
C LEU A 7 10.89 12.32 20.22
N THR A 8 10.17 12.41 21.33
CA THR A 8 10.45 11.65 22.55
C THR A 8 9.24 10.81 22.89
N ARG A 9 9.48 9.51 23.12
CA ARG A 9 8.44 8.59 23.56
C ARG A 9 7.99 8.98 24.98
N LYS A 10 6.76 9.48 25.12
CA LYS A 10 6.14 9.69 26.44
C LYS A 10 5.48 8.40 26.89
N SER A 11 6.06 7.77 27.92
CA SER A 11 5.45 6.62 28.58
C SER A 11 4.32 7.12 29.48
N HIS A 12 3.10 7.21 28.96
CA HIS A 12 1.90 7.28 29.78
C HIS A 12 1.25 5.89 29.76
N GLY A 13 0.88 5.39 30.94
CA GLY A 13 0.48 4.00 31.16
C GLY A 13 -0.64 3.53 30.22
N HIS A 14 -0.49 2.28 29.76
CA HIS A 14 -1.30 1.56 28.77
C HIS A 14 -1.00 1.92 27.31
N VAL A 15 0.23 1.60 26.87
CA VAL A 15 0.55 1.48 25.44
C VAL A 15 0.15 0.09 24.99
N ASP A 16 -0.74 0.00 24.01
CA ASP A 16 -1.18 -1.28 23.44
C ASP A 16 -0.04 -1.98 22.70
N ASP A 17 -0.12 -3.31 22.56
CA ASP A 17 0.96 -4.10 21.94
C ASP A 17 1.29 -3.64 20.52
N PHE A 18 0.27 -3.28 19.74
CA PHE A 18 0.46 -2.78 18.37
C PHE A 18 1.17 -1.41 18.35
N GLU A 19 0.85 -0.53 19.30
CA GLU A 19 1.50 0.76 19.44
C GLU A 19 2.96 0.57 19.81
N ARG A 20 3.26 -0.36 20.72
CA ARG A 20 4.63 -0.69 21.10
C ARG A 20 5.44 -1.24 19.91
N SER A 21 4.86 -2.18 19.16
CA SER A 21 5.49 -2.74 17.96
C SER A 21 5.75 -1.67 16.91
N PHE A 22 4.80 -0.77 16.66
CA PHE A 22 4.98 0.35 15.72
C PHE A 22 6.03 1.35 16.21
N MET A 23 6.01 1.70 17.49
CA MET A 23 7.00 2.64 18.06
C MET A 23 8.41 2.05 17.97
N ASN A 24 8.59 0.76 18.25
CA ASN A 24 9.86 0.05 18.08
C ASN A 24 10.33 0.04 16.62
N MET A 25 9.41 -0.11 15.67
CA MET A 25 9.72 0.03 14.25
C MET A 25 10.18 1.46 13.91
N ALA A 26 9.50 2.48 14.45
CA ALA A 26 9.75 3.88 14.13
C ALA A 26 11.03 4.46 14.78
N PHE A 27 11.30 4.20 16.05
CA PHE A 27 12.48 4.76 16.75
C PHE A 27 13.60 3.75 17.01
N GLY A 28 13.41 2.47 16.64
CA GLY A 28 14.34 1.40 17.03
C GLY A 28 14.44 1.26 18.55
N ASP A 29 15.68 1.14 19.03
CA ASP A 29 16.03 1.02 20.46
C ASP A 29 16.08 2.38 21.18
N GLN A 30 15.87 3.49 20.47
CA GLN A 30 16.01 4.83 21.03
C GLN A 30 14.70 5.35 21.63
N VAL A 31 14.81 6.06 22.75
CA VAL A 31 13.68 6.73 23.43
C VAL A 31 13.38 8.09 22.81
N SER A 32 14.38 8.73 22.20
CA SER A 32 14.24 9.98 21.46
C SER A 32 14.90 9.83 20.09
N CYS A 33 14.23 10.25 19.03
CA CYS A 33 14.72 10.17 17.66
C CYS A 33 14.36 11.46 16.92
N PRO A 34 15.29 12.07 16.17
CA PRO A 34 14.95 13.17 15.27
C PRO A 34 14.06 12.63 14.14
N VAL A 35 13.14 13.46 13.66
CA VAL A 35 12.11 13.00 12.71
C VAL A 35 12.70 12.49 11.39
N ASN A 36 13.84 13.04 10.98
CA ASN A 36 14.59 12.62 9.79
C ASN A 36 15.22 11.21 9.90
N ARG A 37 15.32 10.64 11.10
CA ARG A 37 15.84 9.28 11.37
C ARG A 37 14.74 8.30 11.76
N LEU A 38 13.48 8.64 11.55
CA LEU A 38 12.40 7.66 11.71
C LEU A 38 12.65 6.50 10.74
N PHE A 39 12.51 5.27 11.23
CA PHE A 39 12.73 4.04 10.47
C PHE A 39 14.16 3.83 9.93
N GLU A 40 15.19 4.50 10.50
CA GLU A 40 16.61 4.38 10.09
C GLU A 40 17.11 2.93 10.05
N ASN A 41 16.65 2.07 10.98
CA ASN A 41 16.99 0.63 11.01
C ASN A 41 16.59 -0.15 9.75
N TYR A 42 15.71 0.44 8.94
CA TYR A 42 15.19 -0.15 7.72
C TYR A 42 15.72 0.55 6.45
N GLU A 43 16.63 1.52 6.59
CA GLU A 43 17.21 2.21 5.45
C GLU A 43 17.91 1.24 4.50
N PHE A 44 17.54 1.31 3.23
CA PHE A 44 18.11 0.48 2.17
C PHE A 44 18.28 1.31 0.90
N SER A 45 19.53 1.57 0.51
CA SER A 45 19.85 2.44 -0.62
C SER A 45 20.07 1.67 -1.92
N ASP A 46 19.65 2.28 -3.04
CA ASP A 46 19.85 1.75 -4.39
C ASP A 46 21.33 1.66 -4.79
N ASP A 47 22.20 2.41 -4.10
CA ASP A 47 23.64 2.48 -4.38
C ASP A 47 24.33 1.11 -4.18
N VAL A 48 23.68 0.23 -3.42
CA VAL A 48 24.09 -1.17 -3.20
C VAL A 48 24.13 -1.97 -4.50
N TYR A 49 23.31 -1.63 -5.51
CA TYR A 49 23.23 -2.40 -6.77
C TYR A 49 23.42 -1.59 -8.06
N LYS A 50 23.38 -0.26 -8.03
CA LYS A 50 23.54 0.61 -9.23
C LYS A 50 24.82 0.36 -10.04
N HIS A 51 25.91 -0.04 -9.38
CA HIS A 51 27.22 -0.30 -10.01
C HIS A 51 27.71 -1.74 -9.83
N ALA A 52 26.81 -2.64 -9.45
CA ALA A 52 27.16 -4.01 -9.12
C ALA A 52 27.54 -4.84 -10.36
N LYS A 53 28.53 -5.71 -10.18
CA LYS A 53 28.94 -6.65 -11.23
C LYS A 53 28.15 -7.96 -11.10
N LYS A 54 28.17 -8.78 -12.15
CA LYS A 54 27.55 -10.12 -12.14
C LYS A 54 28.05 -11.00 -10.99
N ALA A 55 29.29 -10.82 -10.55
CA ALA A 55 29.87 -11.54 -9.40
C ALA A 55 29.18 -11.20 -8.06
N ASP A 56 28.62 -10.00 -7.94
CA ASP A 56 27.99 -9.51 -6.71
C ASP A 56 26.48 -9.82 -6.68
N GLN A 57 25.94 -10.41 -7.75
CA GLN A 57 24.51 -10.63 -7.92
C GLN A 57 23.89 -11.45 -6.79
N ASP A 58 24.52 -12.57 -6.40
CA ASP A 58 23.99 -13.42 -5.33
C ASP A 58 24.15 -12.78 -3.95
N ALA A 59 25.21 -12.01 -3.74
CA ALA A 59 25.39 -11.23 -2.51
C ALA A 59 24.29 -10.17 -2.37
N ILE A 60 23.99 -9.43 -3.44
CA ILE A 60 22.94 -8.39 -3.49
C ILE A 60 21.56 -9.00 -3.29
N ARG A 61 21.26 -10.13 -3.95
CA ARG A 61 20.01 -10.86 -3.72
C ARG A 61 19.85 -11.28 -2.27
N SER A 62 20.92 -11.81 -1.66
CA SER A 62 20.90 -12.22 -0.25
C SER A 62 20.73 -11.02 0.70
N LEU A 63 21.28 -9.87 0.34
CA LEU A 63 21.18 -8.64 1.13
C LEU A 63 19.78 -8.03 1.01
N GLY A 64 19.24 -7.94 -0.21
CA GLY A 64 17.87 -7.50 -0.48
C GLY A 64 16.83 -8.41 0.18
N SER A 65 17.00 -9.74 0.11
CA SER A 65 16.07 -10.68 0.77
C SER A 65 16.13 -10.59 2.29
N LYS A 66 17.31 -10.37 2.89
CA LYS A 66 17.43 -10.12 4.33
C LYS A 66 16.76 -8.81 4.75
N ALA A 67 16.94 -7.74 3.97
CA ALA A 67 16.29 -6.45 4.22
C ALA A 67 14.77 -6.59 4.11
N GLN A 68 14.28 -7.21 3.03
CA GLN A 68 12.87 -7.49 2.81
C GLN A 68 12.27 -8.34 3.94
N ALA A 69 12.95 -9.40 4.36
CA ALA A 69 12.49 -10.23 5.48
C ALA A 69 12.37 -9.45 6.79
N ARG A 70 13.27 -8.50 7.06
CA ARG A 70 13.18 -7.61 8.24
C ARG A 70 11.96 -6.68 8.16
N PHE A 71 11.74 -6.07 7.01
CA PHE A 71 10.54 -5.26 6.75
C PHE A 71 9.26 -6.07 6.94
N ASP A 72 9.16 -7.21 6.27
CA ASP A 72 8.00 -8.10 6.34
C ASP A 72 7.76 -8.56 7.77
N THR A 73 8.80 -8.93 8.51
CA THR A 73 8.67 -9.35 9.92
C THR A 73 8.08 -8.24 10.79
N ALA A 74 8.59 -7.01 10.64
CA ALA A 74 8.14 -5.87 11.44
C ALA A 74 6.70 -5.46 11.11
N VAL A 75 6.38 -5.33 9.82
CA VAL A 75 5.02 -4.97 9.37
C VAL A 75 4.02 -6.07 9.75
N ASN A 76 4.37 -7.34 9.56
CA ASN A 76 3.51 -8.45 9.96
C ASN A 76 3.36 -8.57 11.47
N GLN A 77 4.34 -8.12 12.26
CA GLN A 77 4.19 -8.05 13.71
C GLN A 77 3.14 -7.00 14.10
N VAL A 78 3.25 -5.77 13.58
CA VAL A 78 2.26 -4.72 13.82
C VAL A 78 0.87 -5.16 13.36
N ALA A 79 0.76 -5.74 12.15
CA ALA A 79 -0.51 -6.23 11.62
C ALA A 79 -1.15 -7.31 12.50
N ARG A 80 -0.36 -8.26 13.02
CA ARG A 80 -0.85 -9.29 13.94
C ARG A 80 -1.31 -8.72 15.28
N ASP A 81 -0.60 -7.74 15.82
CA ASP A 81 -0.97 -7.10 17.08
C ASP A 81 -2.26 -6.27 16.92
N VAL A 82 -2.44 -5.60 15.77
CA VAL A 82 -3.70 -4.92 15.42
C VAL A 82 -4.83 -5.95 15.29
N HIS A 83 -4.61 -7.07 14.61
CA HIS A 83 -5.63 -8.10 14.45
C HIS A 83 -6.08 -8.68 15.80
N ARG A 84 -5.14 -8.99 16.69
CA ARG A 84 -5.44 -9.41 18.08
C ARG A 84 -6.27 -8.37 18.82
N LYS A 85 -5.93 -7.09 18.70
CA LYS A 85 -6.69 -6.01 19.34
C LYS A 85 -8.12 -5.89 18.79
N VAL A 86 -8.29 -6.08 17.48
CA VAL A 86 -9.61 -6.09 16.83
C VAL A 86 -10.46 -7.26 17.33
N GLU A 87 -9.85 -8.44 17.50
CA GLU A 87 -10.50 -9.61 18.09
C GLU A 87 -10.89 -9.37 19.57
N ASP A 88 -9.99 -8.82 20.38
CA ASP A 88 -10.25 -8.49 21.80
C ASP A 88 -11.41 -7.50 21.96
N LEU A 89 -11.51 -6.52 21.05
CA LEU A 89 -12.59 -5.53 21.04
C LEU A 89 -13.92 -6.09 20.49
N HIS A 90 -13.96 -7.35 20.05
CA HIS A 90 -15.14 -8.01 19.48
C HIS A 90 -15.79 -7.19 18.36
N LEU A 91 -14.96 -6.53 17.53
CA LEU A 91 -15.47 -5.73 16.43
C LEU A 91 -16.12 -6.63 15.37
N PRO A 92 -17.22 -6.19 14.73
CA PRO A 92 -17.89 -6.99 13.73
C PRO A 92 -16.97 -7.25 12.53
N SER A 93 -16.90 -8.51 12.07
CA SER A 93 -16.19 -8.81 10.83
C SER A 93 -16.94 -8.21 9.65
N TYR A 94 -16.27 -7.31 8.92
CA TYR A 94 -16.81 -6.71 7.68
C TYR A 94 -16.60 -7.59 6.45
N TYR A 95 -15.86 -8.69 6.59
CA TYR A 95 -15.58 -9.65 5.54
C TYR A 95 -16.21 -10.99 5.86
N ARG A 96 -16.81 -11.63 4.85
CA ARG A 96 -17.28 -13.01 4.88
C ARG A 96 -16.44 -13.87 3.93
N PRO A 97 -16.17 -15.15 4.26
CA PRO A 97 -15.62 -16.07 3.28
C PRO A 97 -16.57 -16.27 2.10
N LEU A 98 -16.04 -16.63 0.93
CA LEU A 98 -16.86 -16.95 -0.24
C LEU A 98 -17.78 -18.14 0.07
N GLU A 99 -19.02 -18.06 -0.40
CA GLU A 99 -19.91 -19.22 -0.35
C GLU A 99 -19.43 -20.28 -1.36
N ALA A 100 -19.58 -21.56 -1.03
CA ALA A 100 -19.15 -22.66 -1.90
C ALA A 100 -19.76 -22.59 -3.32
N LYS A 101 -20.96 -22.02 -3.45
CA LYS A 101 -21.61 -21.77 -4.75
C LYS A 101 -20.91 -20.67 -5.56
N GLU A 102 -20.55 -19.56 -4.91
CA GLU A 102 -19.85 -18.43 -5.54
C GLU A 102 -18.46 -18.86 -6.01
N GLU A 103 -17.77 -19.65 -5.17
CA GLU A 103 -16.48 -20.25 -5.51
C GLU A 103 -16.59 -21.20 -6.71
N ALA A 104 -17.58 -22.11 -6.71
CA ALA A 104 -17.80 -23.03 -7.82
C ALA A 104 -18.13 -22.28 -9.12
N GLN A 105 -18.92 -21.20 -9.04
CA GLN A 105 -19.26 -20.36 -10.19
C GLN A 105 -18.02 -19.63 -10.74
N ALA A 106 -17.18 -19.07 -9.88
CA ALA A 106 -15.96 -18.39 -10.28
C ALA A 106 -14.90 -19.35 -10.87
N ARG A 107 -14.77 -20.57 -10.33
CA ARG A 107 -13.92 -21.60 -10.93
C ARG A 107 -14.42 -22.04 -12.30
N ARG A 108 -15.75 -22.15 -12.47
CA ARG A 108 -16.36 -22.46 -13.78
C ARG A 108 -16.13 -21.33 -14.78
N SER A 109 -16.30 -20.06 -14.39
CA SER A 109 -16.04 -18.93 -15.29
C SER A 109 -14.56 -18.85 -15.72
N LEU A 110 -13.63 -19.11 -14.80
CA LEU A 110 -12.20 -19.24 -15.12
C LEU A 110 -11.94 -20.37 -16.12
N PHE A 111 -12.54 -21.54 -15.90
CA PHE A 111 -12.41 -22.67 -16.81
C PHE A 111 -12.91 -22.32 -18.22
N PHE A 112 -14.09 -21.72 -18.35
CA PHE A 112 -14.62 -21.30 -19.65
C PHE A 112 -13.78 -20.22 -20.31
N GLY A 113 -13.24 -19.26 -19.54
CA GLY A 113 -12.35 -18.22 -20.06
C GLY A 113 -11.06 -18.79 -20.65
N TRP A 114 -10.41 -19.72 -19.94
CA TRP A 114 -9.22 -20.41 -20.46
C TRP A 114 -9.55 -21.33 -21.63
N ALA A 115 -10.64 -22.09 -21.56
CA ALA A 115 -11.07 -22.96 -22.66
C ALA A 115 -11.33 -22.16 -23.94
N ALA A 116 -12.03 -21.02 -23.86
CA ALA A 116 -12.27 -20.14 -25.00
C ALA A 116 -10.96 -19.61 -25.61
N TRP A 117 -9.99 -19.22 -24.77
CA TRP A 117 -8.68 -18.78 -25.23
C TRP A 117 -7.90 -19.89 -25.95
N PHE A 118 -7.87 -21.11 -25.38
CA PHE A 118 -7.22 -22.26 -26.02
C PHE A 118 -7.90 -22.68 -27.33
N ILE A 119 -9.24 -22.61 -27.41
CA ILE A 119 -9.98 -22.87 -28.66
C ILE A 119 -9.61 -21.84 -29.73
N ALA A 120 -9.57 -20.55 -29.38
CA ALA A 120 -9.19 -19.49 -30.31
C ALA A 120 -7.74 -19.65 -30.79
N LEU A 121 -6.82 -19.98 -29.89
CA LEU A 121 -5.42 -20.27 -30.22
C LEU A 121 -5.31 -21.49 -31.15
N GLY A 122 -6.04 -22.56 -30.85
CA GLY A 122 -6.06 -23.77 -31.69
C GLY A 122 -6.64 -23.52 -33.09
N ALA A 123 -7.69 -22.70 -33.19
CA ALA A 123 -8.29 -22.31 -34.47
C ALA A 123 -7.32 -21.51 -35.33
N GLU A 124 -6.56 -20.58 -34.75
CA GLU A 124 -5.55 -19.80 -35.46
C GLU A 124 -4.39 -20.69 -35.94
N ILE A 125 -3.91 -21.62 -35.10
CA ILE A 125 -2.89 -22.60 -35.50
C ILE A 125 -3.40 -23.45 -36.68
N PHE A 126 -4.65 -23.91 -36.62
CA PHE A 126 -5.25 -24.70 -37.71
C PHE A 126 -5.38 -23.87 -39.01
N ALA A 127 -5.74 -22.59 -38.92
CA ALA A 127 -5.82 -21.71 -40.09
C ALA A 127 -4.45 -21.51 -40.76
N ILE A 128 -3.39 -21.34 -39.97
CA ILE A 128 -2.02 -21.16 -40.46
C ILE A 128 -1.50 -22.43 -41.13
N PHE A 129 -1.57 -23.58 -40.44
CA PHE A 129 -0.96 -24.83 -40.93
C PHE A 129 -1.86 -25.63 -41.87
N GLY A 130 -3.18 -25.58 -41.68
CA GLY A 130 -4.14 -26.34 -42.48
C GLY A 130 -4.62 -25.62 -43.73
N MET A 131 -4.78 -24.29 -43.67
CA MET A 131 -5.33 -23.49 -44.77
C MET A 131 -4.33 -22.50 -45.37
N GLY A 132 -3.14 -22.31 -44.77
CA GLY A 132 -2.13 -21.35 -45.23
C GLY A 132 -2.56 -19.88 -45.06
N TRP A 133 -3.60 -19.62 -44.26
CA TRP A 133 -4.15 -18.29 -44.04
C TRP A 133 -3.61 -17.70 -42.74
N PHE A 134 -2.90 -16.59 -42.82
CA PHE A 134 -2.32 -15.89 -41.67
C PHE A 134 -2.93 -14.51 -41.50
N SER A 135 -3.54 -14.27 -40.33
CA SER A 135 -4.21 -13.00 -40.01
C SER A 135 -3.60 -12.36 -38.76
N VAL A 136 -2.72 -11.37 -38.97
CA VAL A 136 -2.15 -10.54 -37.90
C VAL A 136 -3.20 -9.99 -36.91
N PRO A 137 -4.38 -9.47 -37.32
CA PRO A 137 -5.36 -8.97 -36.36
C PRO A 137 -5.98 -10.08 -35.48
N CYS A 138 -6.11 -11.32 -35.97
CA CYS A 138 -6.61 -12.44 -35.17
C CYS A 138 -5.63 -12.81 -34.05
N LEU A 139 -4.33 -12.84 -34.35
CA LEU A 139 -3.28 -13.05 -33.35
C LEU A 139 -3.28 -11.97 -32.27
N ILE A 140 -3.41 -10.71 -32.66
CA ILE A 140 -3.51 -9.60 -31.69
C ILE A 140 -4.75 -9.79 -30.81
N GLY A 141 -5.89 -10.18 -31.37
CA GLY A 141 -7.11 -10.46 -30.60
C GLY A 141 -6.92 -11.57 -29.56
N ILE A 142 -6.27 -12.67 -29.91
CA ILE A 142 -5.96 -13.79 -29.00
C ILE A 142 -4.99 -13.36 -27.89
N LEU A 143 -4.00 -12.52 -28.23
CA LEU A 143 -3.06 -11.93 -27.28
C LEU A 143 -3.70 -10.88 -26.36
N ILE A 144 -4.86 -10.33 -26.70
CA ILE A 144 -5.62 -9.46 -25.79
C ILE A 144 -6.56 -10.32 -24.92
N LEU A 145 -7.11 -11.40 -25.49
CA LEU A 145 -8.13 -12.22 -24.84
C LEU A 145 -7.63 -12.92 -23.55
N TRP A 146 -6.37 -13.37 -23.49
CA TRP A 146 -5.83 -14.02 -22.27
C TRP A 146 -5.74 -13.08 -21.06
N PHE A 147 -5.72 -11.78 -21.29
CA PHE A 147 -5.61 -10.79 -20.22
C PHE A 147 -6.81 -10.84 -19.27
N MET A 148 -8.01 -11.07 -19.80
CA MET A 148 -9.25 -11.13 -19.03
C MET A 148 -9.24 -12.27 -17.98
N PRO A 149 -9.01 -13.55 -18.33
CA PRO A 149 -8.95 -14.62 -17.34
C PRO A 149 -7.77 -14.47 -16.36
N VAL A 150 -6.64 -13.89 -16.79
CA VAL A 150 -5.52 -13.61 -15.86
C VAL A 150 -5.88 -12.55 -14.83
N ARG A 151 -6.51 -11.44 -15.26
CA ARG A 151 -6.99 -10.41 -14.34
C ARG A 151 -8.08 -10.94 -13.41
N PHE A 152 -9.03 -11.71 -13.95
CA PHE A 152 -10.09 -12.33 -13.14
C PHE A 152 -9.51 -13.32 -12.13
N ASN A 153 -8.51 -14.13 -12.50
CA ASN A 153 -7.82 -15.04 -11.57
C ASN A 153 -7.10 -14.28 -10.43
N GLY A 154 -6.49 -13.13 -10.74
CA GLY A 154 -5.87 -12.28 -9.73
C GLY A 154 -6.88 -11.75 -8.71
N VAL A 155 -8.00 -11.21 -9.20
CA VAL A 155 -9.10 -10.73 -8.35
C VAL A 155 -9.70 -11.87 -7.54
N PHE A 156 -9.96 -13.02 -8.18
CA PHE A 156 -10.53 -14.19 -7.52
C PHE A 156 -9.63 -14.73 -6.41
N LYS A 157 -8.31 -14.81 -6.63
CA LYS A 157 -7.34 -15.17 -5.58
C LYS A 157 -7.34 -14.17 -4.43
N ALA A 158 -7.46 -12.88 -4.72
CA ALA A 158 -7.55 -11.86 -3.68
C ALA A 158 -8.85 -12.04 -2.85
N CYS A 159 -10.00 -12.26 -3.50
CA CYS A 159 -11.26 -12.52 -2.81
C CYS A 159 -11.25 -13.83 -2.00
N LEU A 160 -10.55 -14.86 -2.47
CA LEU A 160 -10.37 -16.10 -1.70
C LEU A 160 -9.51 -15.89 -0.46
N ARG A 161 -8.48 -15.04 -0.54
CA ARG A 161 -7.58 -14.74 0.58
C ARG A 161 -8.23 -13.81 1.60
N ASP A 162 -8.84 -12.72 1.13
CA ASP A 162 -9.29 -11.60 1.97
C ASP A 162 -10.79 -11.67 2.29
N GLY A 163 -11.55 -12.54 1.63
CA GLY A 163 -13.00 -12.62 1.73
C GLY A 163 -13.73 -11.55 0.91
N VAL A 164 -15.05 -11.60 0.95
CA VAL A 164 -15.96 -10.63 0.30
C VAL A 164 -16.60 -9.76 1.37
N VAL A 165 -16.75 -8.47 1.07
CA VAL A 165 -17.40 -7.52 1.98
C VAL A 165 -18.86 -7.93 2.21
N ASN A 166 -19.27 -8.06 3.48
CA ASN A 166 -20.67 -8.35 3.82
C ASN A 166 -21.53 -7.08 3.71
N LEU A 167 -22.86 -7.19 3.84
CA LEU A 167 -23.75 -6.04 3.66
C LEU A 167 -23.44 -4.90 4.64
N ALA A 168 -23.23 -5.23 5.92
CA ALA A 168 -22.85 -4.26 6.94
C ALA A 168 -21.49 -3.59 6.64
N GLY A 169 -20.53 -4.36 6.12
CA GLY A 169 -19.22 -3.87 5.69
C GLY A 169 -19.29 -2.99 4.46
N ALA A 170 -20.23 -3.26 3.53
CA ALA A 170 -20.43 -2.45 2.34
C ALA A 170 -21.03 -1.08 2.72
N GLU A 171 -21.99 -1.08 3.65
CA GLU A 171 -22.54 0.15 4.22
C GLU A 171 -21.47 0.94 4.97
N GLN A 172 -20.71 0.28 5.85
CA GLN A 172 -19.66 0.97 6.61
C GLN A 172 -18.56 1.51 5.70
N ARG A 173 -18.17 0.75 4.67
CA ARG A 173 -17.25 1.22 3.63
C ARG A 173 -17.80 2.45 2.91
N TYR A 174 -19.09 2.47 2.58
CA TYR A 174 -19.71 3.64 1.96
C TYR A 174 -19.61 4.90 2.83
N TYR A 175 -19.81 4.77 4.15
CA TYR A 175 -19.62 5.89 5.08
C TYR A 175 -18.16 6.37 5.14
N TRP A 176 -17.19 5.46 5.19
CA TRP A 176 -15.77 5.82 5.16
C TRP A 176 -15.36 6.45 3.83
N ASP A 177 -15.81 5.90 2.70
CA ASP A 177 -15.52 6.44 1.37
C ASP A 177 -16.11 7.86 1.20
N SER A 178 -17.33 8.09 1.68
CA SER A 178 -17.96 9.42 1.65
C SER A 178 -17.26 10.42 2.58
N PHE A 179 -16.85 9.98 3.76
CA PHE A 179 -16.03 10.78 4.67
C PHE A 179 -14.67 11.15 4.05
N GLY A 180 -13.99 10.21 3.40
CA GLY A 180 -12.74 10.48 2.67
C GLY A 180 -12.93 11.50 1.54
N ARG A 181 -14.07 11.48 0.84
CA ARG A 181 -14.42 12.51 -0.17
C ARG A 181 -14.66 13.87 0.47
N MET A 182 -15.40 13.91 1.59
CA MET A 182 -15.60 15.14 2.36
C MET A 182 -14.26 15.74 2.81
N LEU A 183 -13.29 14.94 3.28
CA LEU A 183 -11.96 15.41 3.64
C LEU A 183 -11.18 15.99 2.46
N LYS A 184 -11.34 15.43 1.24
CA LYS A 184 -10.74 15.97 0.00
C LYS A 184 -11.36 17.30 -0.41
N GLU A 185 -12.65 17.47 -0.16
CA GLU A 185 -13.40 18.67 -0.54
C GLU A 185 -13.50 19.68 0.61
N ILE A 186 -12.78 19.46 1.72
CA ILE A 186 -12.90 20.25 2.96
C ILE A 186 -12.67 21.77 2.75
N ALA A 187 -11.90 22.15 1.73
CA ALA A 187 -11.65 23.53 1.37
C ALA A 187 -12.87 24.26 0.77
N HIS A 188 -13.86 23.51 0.26
CA HIS A 188 -15.08 24.03 -0.35
C HIS A 188 -16.27 24.06 0.63
N LEU A 189 -16.12 23.52 1.84
CA LEU A 189 -17.13 23.62 2.89
C LEU A 189 -17.30 25.08 3.34
N ASN A 190 -18.52 25.44 3.71
CA ASN A 190 -18.79 26.79 4.19
C ASN A 190 -18.18 27.03 5.57
N ASP A 191 -17.85 28.29 5.89
CA ASP A 191 -17.19 28.63 7.16
C ASP A 191 -18.02 28.23 8.39
N ALA A 192 -19.36 28.27 8.31
CA ALA A 192 -20.25 27.82 9.39
C ALA A 192 -20.18 26.31 9.64
N GLU A 193 -20.06 25.51 8.58
CA GLU A 193 -19.93 24.05 8.67
C GLU A 193 -18.56 23.69 9.28
N LEU A 194 -17.50 24.37 8.86
CA LEU A 194 -16.14 24.17 9.36
C LEU A 194 -15.98 24.58 10.83
N GLN A 195 -16.56 25.69 11.27
CA GLN A 195 -16.51 26.15 12.66
C GLN A 195 -17.28 25.24 13.62
N SER A 196 -18.31 24.53 13.11
CA SER A 196 -19.07 23.55 13.90
C SER A 196 -18.29 22.26 14.18
N LEU A 197 -17.21 21.99 13.44
CA LEU A 197 -16.39 20.79 13.63
C LEU A 197 -15.52 20.93 14.88
N VAL A 198 -16.01 20.44 16.02
CA VAL A 198 -15.25 20.42 17.29
C VAL A 198 -14.14 19.34 17.29
N LEU A 199 -14.06 18.51 16.24
CA LEU A 199 -13.25 17.28 16.21
C LEU A 199 -11.99 17.36 15.33
N TRP A 200 -11.42 18.56 15.13
CA TRP A 200 -10.23 18.77 14.29
C TRP A 200 -9.04 17.87 14.65
N ASN A 201 -8.84 17.55 15.94
CA ASN A 201 -7.83 16.61 16.39
C ASN A 201 -7.96 15.24 15.70
N ARG A 202 -9.19 14.70 15.60
CA ARG A 202 -9.47 13.39 14.98
C ARG A 202 -9.50 13.49 13.46
N LEU A 203 -10.09 14.56 12.92
CA LEU A 203 -10.12 14.82 11.48
C LEU A 203 -8.72 14.83 10.88
N LEU A 204 -7.75 15.45 11.55
CA LEU A 204 -6.36 15.51 11.09
C LEU A 204 -5.71 14.13 11.04
N VAL A 205 -5.96 13.27 12.03
CA VAL A 205 -5.45 11.88 12.06
C VAL A 205 -6.04 11.06 10.91
N TYR A 206 -7.35 11.17 10.68
CA TYR A 206 -7.97 10.50 9.54
C TYR A 206 -7.52 11.09 8.20
N ALA A 207 -7.33 12.41 8.11
CA ALA A 207 -6.80 13.04 6.91
C ALA A 207 -5.40 12.53 6.57
N ALA A 208 -4.56 12.24 7.57
CA ALA A 208 -3.27 11.60 7.36
C ALA A 208 -3.45 10.16 6.83
N LEU A 209 -4.41 9.39 7.37
CA LEU A 209 -4.74 8.05 6.87
C LEU A 209 -5.19 8.08 5.40
N TYR A 210 -6.05 9.04 5.02
CA TYR A 210 -6.55 9.23 3.65
C TYR A 210 -5.53 9.90 2.71
N GLY A 211 -4.35 10.31 3.20
CA GLY A 211 -3.33 11.01 2.40
C GLY A 211 -3.72 12.44 1.98
N VAL A 212 -4.62 13.09 2.72
CA VAL A 212 -5.15 14.45 2.44
C VAL A 212 -4.85 15.45 3.55
N ALA A 213 -3.95 15.08 4.48
CA ALA A 213 -3.52 15.95 5.57
C ALA A 213 -2.96 17.30 5.09
N ASP A 214 -2.26 17.35 3.95
CA ASP A 214 -1.80 18.61 3.33
C ASP A 214 -2.94 19.60 3.07
N GLN A 215 -4.06 19.11 2.54
CA GLN A 215 -5.21 19.95 2.21
C GLN A 215 -5.89 20.45 3.49
N VAL A 216 -6.06 19.55 4.46
CA VAL A 216 -6.65 19.86 5.76
C VAL A 216 -5.79 20.87 6.53
N THR A 217 -4.48 20.65 6.64
CA THR A 217 -3.56 21.58 7.33
C THR A 217 -3.53 22.95 6.66
N LYS A 218 -3.60 23.02 5.33
CA LYS A 218 -3.71 24.29 4.58
C LYS A 218 -4.98 25.04 4.92
N VAL A 219 -6.13 24.37 4.96
CA VAL A 219 -7.42 24.97 5.35
C VAL A 219 -7.37 25.47 6.79
N MET A 220 -6.81 24.68 7.71
CA MET A 220 -6.64 25.09 9.10
C MET A 220 -5.75 26.32 9.25
N LYS A 221 -4.64 26.42 8.49
CA LYS A 221 -3.78 27.62 8.45
C LYS A 221 -4.53 28.84 7.91
N LEU A 222 -5.25 28.69 6.80
CA LEU A 222 -6.01 29.78 6.16
C LEU A 222 -7.11 30.34 7.06
N ARG A 223 -7.72 29.48 7.90
CA ARG A 223 -8.82 29.84 8.80
C ARG A 223 -8.39 30.03 10.25
N ASN A 224 -7.09 29.99 10.52
CA ASN A 224 -6.49 30.18 11.84
C ASN A 224 -7.01 29.23 12.94
N ILE A 225 -7.25 27.97 12.59
CA ILE A 225 -7.79 26.94 13.48
C ILE A 225 -6.68 26.34 14.34
N HIS A 226 -6.74 26.60 15.65
CA HIS A 226 -5.79 26.05 16.61
C HIS A 226 -6.34 24.80 17.30
N LEU A 227 -5.48 23.80 17.44
CA LEU A 227 -5.80 22.55 18.12
C LEU A 227 -5.47 22.65 19.60
N GLU A 228 -6.32 22.08 20.46
CA GLU A 228 -6.06 21.99 21.91
C GLU A 228 -4.81 21.13 22.21
N ASN A 229 -4.57 20.09 21.41
CA ASN A 229 -3.39 19.25 21.58
C ASN A 229 -2.16 19.96 20.99
N GLN A 230 -1.24 20.37 21.86
CA GLN A 230 -0.02 21.10 21.47
C GLN A 230 0.83 20.36 20.42
N ALA A 231 0.90 19.02 20.47
CA ALA A 231 1.68 18.24 19.51
C ALA A 231 1.02 18.22 18.12
N LEU A 232 -0.30 18.06 18.06
CA LEU A 232 -1.06 18.13 16.80
C LEU A 232 -1.07 19.57 16.27
N ASN A 233 -1.14 20.57 17.14
CA ASN A 233 -1.04 21.97 16.75
C ASN A 233 0.34 22.27 16.14
N ALA A 234 1.41 21.76 16.75
CA ALA A 234 2.75 21.83 16.19
C ALA A 234 2.86 21.11 14.84
N PHE A 235 2.19 19.96 14.67
CA PHE A 235 2.13 19.25 13.39
C PHE A 235 1.53 20.11 12.28
N VAL A 236 0.48 20.89 12.55
CA VAL A 236 -0.08 21.82 11.56
C VAL A 236 0.88 22.98 11.28
N TYR A 237 1.36 23.67 12.32
CA TYR A 237 1.99 24.99 12.20
C TYR A 237 3.52 25.00 12.09
N THR A 238 4.19 23.86 12.24
CA THR A 238 5.66 23.74 12.14
C THR A 238 6.08 22.86 10.94
N PRO A 239 7.38 22.84 10.56
CA PRO A 239 7.89 21.92 9.51
C PRO A 239 7.74 20.44 9.85
N PHE A 240 7.33 20.11 11.08
CA PHE A 240 7.18 18.75 11.58
C PHE A 240 6.35 17.84 10.66
N TYR A 241 5.27 18.35 10.06
CA TYR A 241 4.48 17.60 9.08
C TYR A 241 5.31 17.09 7.90
N HIS A 242 6.13 17.97 7.32
CA HIS A 242 6.91 17.68 6.13
C HIS A 242 7.97 16.60 6.45
N ASP A 243 8.63 16.72 7.60
CA ASP A 243 9.67 15.77 8.01
C ASP A 243 9.09 14.38 8.28
N VAL A 244 7.92 14.29 8.94
CA VAL A 244 7.24 13.00 9.18
C VAL A 244 6.80 12.36 7.86
N THR A 245 6.21 13.15 6.97
CA THR A 245 5.73 12.69 5.66
C THR A 245 6.90 12.20 4.81
N HIS A 246 8.04 12.92 4.83
CA HIS A 246 9.26 12.51 4.16
C HIS A 246 9.79 11.17 4.68
N SER A 247 9.92 11.00 5.99
CA SER A 247 10.41 9.75 6.59
C SER A 247 9.47 8.57 6.34
N SER A 248 8.15 8.80 6.31
CA SER A 248 7.16 7.79 5.92
C SER A 248 7.32 7.36 4.45
N HIS A 249 7.54 8.32 3.54
CA HIS A 249 7.79 8.02 2.12
C HIS A 249 9.14 7.32 1.91
N ALA A 250 10.17 7.69 2.67
CA ALA A 250 11.48 7.04 2.65
C ALA A 250 11.34 5.56 3.04
N MET A 251 10.59 5.25 4.10
CA MET A 251 10.31 3.87 4.51
C MET A 251 9.67 3.04 3.40
N SER A 252 8.67 3.59 2.69
CA SER A 252 8.06 2.90 1.54
C SER A 252 9.07 2.66 0.41
N THR A 253 9.93 3.65 0.16
CA THR A 253 10.98 3.55 -0.88
C THR A 253 11.97 2.45 -0.54
N TYR A 254 12.47 2.41 0.70
CA TYR A 254 13.41 1.38 1.17
C TYR A 254 12.88 -0.05 0.99
N GLY A 255 11.59 -0.27 1.28
CA GLY A 255 10.95 -1.57 1.04
C GLY A 255 10.93 -1.95 -0.45
N SER A 256 10.59 -0.99 -1.32
CA SER A 256 10.59 -1.21 -2.78
C SER A 256 11.99 -1.45 -3.35
N THR A 257 13.00 -0.74 -2.85
CA THR A 257 14.40 -0.92 -3.22
C THR A 257 14.92 -2.29 -2.76
N ALA A 258 14.60 -2.71 -1.53
CA ALA A 258 14.98 -4.02 -1.02
C ALA A 258 14.36 -5.17 -1.85
N SER A 259 13.09 -5.02 -2.26
CA SER A 259 12.43 -5.97 -3.16
C SER A 259 13.06 -5.99 -4.56
N THR A 260 13.50 -4.84 -5.07
CA THR A 260 14.24 -4.79 -6.34
C THR A 260 15.58 -5.52 -6.23
N ALA A 261 16.30 -5.29 -5.12
CA ALA A 261 17.58 -5.94 -4.86
C ALA A 261 17.44 -7.46 -4.67
N SER A 262 16.36 -7.95 -4.05
CA SER A 262 16.12 -9.39 -3.85
C SER A 262 15.90 -10.16 -5.17
N HIS A 263 15.40 -9.47 -6.20
CA HIS A 263 15.21 -10.01 -7.55
C HIS A 263 16.30 -9.57 -8.55
N PHE A 264 17.40 -8.94 -8.09
CA PHE A 264 18.42 -8.37 -8.96
C PHE A 264 19.07 -9.41 -9.90
N THR A 265 19.23 -9.07 -11.17
CA THR A 265 19.86 -9.92 -12.20
C THR A 265 20.72 -9.08 -13.13
N VAL A 266 21.95 -9.51 -13.42
CA VAL A 266 22.82 -8.89 -14.42
C VAL A 266 22.84 -9.75 -15.69
N SER A 267 22.14 -9.32 -16.74
CA SER A 267 22.16 -9.98 -18.04
C SER A 267 23.43 -9.61 -18.82
N SER A 268 24.24 -10.59 -19.18
CA SER A 268 25.38 -10.43 -20.08
C SER A 268 24.98 -10.81 -21.51
N GLY A 269 24.51 -9.84 -22.32
CA GLY A 269 24.33 -9.99 -23.77
C GLY A 269 22.93 -9.68 -24.31
N SER A 270 22.89 -8.71 -25.25
CA SER A 270 21.92 -8.48 -26.34
C SER A 270 20.41 -8.67 -26.10
N GLY A 271 19.67 -7.56 -26.22
CA GLY A 271 18.27 -7.58 -26.68
C GLY A 271 17.22 -7.25 -25.60
N GLY A 272 16.71 -6.02 -25.65
CA GLY A 272 15.35 -5.65 -25.25
C GLY A 272 14.84 -6.23 -23.93
N GLY A 273 15.42 -5.79 -22.81
CA GLY A 273 14.87 -6.09 -21.49
C GLY A 273 13.56 -5.35 -21.30
N PHE A 274 12.45 -6.10 -21.25
CA PHE A 274 11.20 -5.61 -20.69
C PHE A 274 11.50 -5.09 -19.29
N SER A 275 11.50 -3.76 -19.15
CA SER A 275 11.30 -3.12 -17.86
C SER A 275 9.92 -3.57 -17.39
N GLY A 276 9.92 -4.65 -16.61
CA GLY A 276 8.79 -5.02 -15.79
C GLY A 276 8.59 -3.88 -14.83
N GLY A 277 7.82 -2.89 -15.27
CA GLY A 277 7.28 -1.86 -14.42
C GLY A 277 6.52 -2.57 -13.33
N GLY A 278 7.17 -2.71 -12.17
CA GLY A 278 6.52 -2.98 -10.92
C GLY A 278 5.55 -1.83 -10.74
N GLY A 279 4.29 -2.08 -11.10
CA GLY A 279 3.19 -1.19 -10.76
C GLY A 279 3.19 -1.09 -9.25
N GLY A 280 3.77 -0.01 -8.74
CA GLY A 280 3.55 0.48 -7.40
C GLY A 280 2.05 0.76 -7.28
N GLY A 281 1.31 -0.27 -6.88
CA GLY A 281 -0.01 -0.09 -6.32
C GLY A 281 0.19 0.76 -5.08
N GLY A 282 -0.11 2.05 -5.22
CA GLY A 282 -0.07 2.98 -4.11
C GLY A 282 -0.85 2.39 -2.95
N PHE A 283 -0.19 2.30 -1.80
CA PHE A 283 -0.85 2.40 -0.51
C PHE A 283 -1.51 3.78 -0.45
N GLY A 284 -2.70 3.85 -1.05
CA GLY A 284 -3.49 5.05 -1.30
C GLY A 284 -4.91 4.64 -1.65
N ALA A 285 -5.44 3.71 -0.86
CA ALA A 285 -6.85 3.35 -0.80
C ALA A 285 -7.14 2.91 0.63
N PHE A 286 -6.93 3.85 1.54
CA PHE A 286 -7.82 4.02 2.68
C PHE A 286 -8.66 5.24 2.32
#